data_AF-A0A4Y5ZTX8-F1
#
_entry.id   AF-A0A4Y5ZTX8-F1
#
_cell.length_a   1.000
_cell.length_b   1.000
_cell.length_c   1.000
_cell.angle_alpha   90.00
_cell.angle_beta   90.00
_cell.angle_gamma   90.00
#
_symmetry.space_group_name_H-M   'P 1'
#
loop_
_entity.id
_entity.type
_entity.pdbx_description
1 polymer ?
#
loop_
_entity_poly.entity_id
_entity_poly.type
_entity_poly.pdbx_seq_one_letter_code
_entity_poly.pdbx_strand_id
1 'polypeptide(L)' 'MIRCNDGVIVARLHSFPDCDRALMYRRGDMVSFTPLRDEEIIGTPTLFTQMLEKAGYRVHLPSS' A
#
# COMPACT_ATOMS: atom_id res chain seq x y z
N MET A 1 -7.77 6.62 -21.43
CA MET A 1 -7.18 7.83 -22.02
C MET A 1 -6.19 8.41 -21.02
N ILE A 2 -4.91 8.54 -21.37
CA ILE A 2 -3.90 9.21 -20.54
C ILE A 2 -3.78 10.64 -21.07
N ARG A 3 -4.01 11.65 -20.22
CA ARG A 3 -3.77 13.06 -20.56
C ARG A 3 -2.66 13.58 -19.66
N CYS A 4 -1.61 14.12 -20.26
CA CYS A 4 -0.63 14.95 -19.55
C CYS A 4 -1.12 16.39 -19.61
N ASN A 5 -1.40 16.99 -18.46
CA ASN A 5 -1.59 18.43 -18.32
C ASN A 5 -0.85 18.88 -17.05
N ASP A 6 -0.07 19.94 -17.15
CA ASP A 6 0.65 20.57 -16.03
C ASP A 6 1.53 19.63 -15.18
N GLY A 7 2.10 18.59 -15.80
CA GLY A 7 3.01 17.64 -15.14
C GLY A 7 2.32 16.55 -14.30
N VAL A 8 1.00 16.40 -14.40
CA VAL A 8 0.23 15.36 -13.71
C VAL A 8 -0.28 14.32 -14.69
N ILE A 9 -0.08 13.03 -14.38
CA ILE A 9 -0.68 11.90 -15.10
C ILE A 9 -2.01 11.57 -14.45
N VAL A 10 -3.12 11.85 -15.15
CA VAL A 10 -4.47 11.47 -14.71
C VAL A 10 -4.92 10.24 -15.49
N ALA A 11 -5.02 9.09 -14.81
CA ALA A 11 -5.64 7.89 -15.35
C ALA A 11 -7.15 7.95 -15.07
N ARG A 12 -7.96 8.12 -16.12
CA ARG A 12 -9.40 7.87 -16.05
C ARG A 12 -9.65 6.40 -16.37
N LEU A 13 -10.04 5.63 -15.35
CA LEU A 13 -10.58 4.28 -15.53
C LEU A 13 -12.10 4.35 -15.61
N HIS A 14 -12.72 3.50 -16.45
CA HIS A 14 -14.19 3.39 -16.52
C HIS A 14 -14.80 2.79 -15.25
N SER A 15 -13.98 2.09 -14.46
CA SER A 15 -14.28 1.57 -13.12
C SER A 15 -13.00 1.60 -12.28
N PHE A 16 -13.13 1.79 -10.98
CA PHE A 16 -12.00 1.62 -10.07
C PHE A 16 -11.64 0.11 -10.02
N PRO A 17 -10.35 -0.28 -9.91
CA PRO A 17 -10.00 -1.69 -9.74
C PRO A 17 -10.71 -2.24 -8.50
N ASP A 18 -11.41 -3.36 -8.63
CA ASP A 18 -11.86 -4.12 -7.46
C ASP A 18 -10.61 -4.56 -6.70
N CYS A 19 -10.42 -3.98 -5.52
CA CYS A 19 -9.31 -4.31 -4.64
C CYS A 19 -9.76 -4.18 -3.18
N ASP A 20 -9.40 -5.17 -2.37
CA ASP A 20 -9.73 -5.16 -0.93
C ASP A 20 -8.88 -4.14 -0.17
N ARG A 21 -7.67 -3.85 -0.69
CA ARG A 21 -6.66 -2.99 -0.04
C ARG A 21 -6.05 -2.05 -1.08
N ALA A 22 -5.91 -0.77 -0.72
CA ALA A 22 -5.24 0.24 -1.54
C ALA A 22 -4.47 1.26 -0.69
N LEU A 23 -3.36 1.75 -1.22
CA LEU A 23 -2.64 2.91 -0.68
C LEU A 23 -3.23 4.19 -1.26
N MET A 24 -3.61 5.12 -0.38
CA MET A 24 -4.07 6.45 -0.77
C MET A 24 -3.04 7.49 -0.33
N TYR A 25 -2.58 8.31 -1.27
CA TYR A 25 -1.72 9.46 -0.98
C TYR A 25 -2.45 10.75 -1.35
N ARG A 26 -2.53 11.69 -0.40
CA ARG A 26 -3.15 13.01 -0.60
C ARG A 26 -2.13 14.12 -0.45
N ARG A 27 -2.07 15.01 -1.45
CA ARG A 27 -1.28 16.25 -1.41
C ARG A 27 -2.17 17.41 -1.85
N GLY A 28 -2.63 18.20 -0.89
CA GLY A 28 -3.58 19.29 -1.16
C GLY A 28 -4.91 18.75 -1.66
N ASP A 29 -5.29 19.11 -2.88
CA ASP A 29 -6.46 18.64 -3.62
C ASP A 29 -6.19 17.37 -4.45
N MET A 30 -4.93 17.04 -4.70
CA MET A 30 -4.54 15.85 -5.47
C MET A 30 -4.61 14.58 -4.62
N VAL A 31 -5.20 13.53 -5.18
CA VAL A 31 -5.29 12.19 -4.58
C VAL A 31 -4.77 11.16 -5.57
N SER A 32 -3.84 10.32 -5.11
CA SER A 32 -3.36 9.14 -5.84
C SER A 32 -3.79 7.88 -5.11
N PHE A 33 -4.18 6.86 -5.87
CA PHE A 33 -4.56 5.55 -5.35
C PHE A 33 -3.77 4.44 -6.05
N THR A 34 -3.26 3.51 -5.25
CA THR A 34 -2.52 2.34 -5.73
C THR A 34 -3.09 1.09 -5.06
N PRO A 35 -3.75 0.18 -5.79
CA PRO A 35 -4.15 -1.13 -5.25
C PRO A 35 -2.94 -1.89 -4.70
N LEU A 36 -3.09 -2.49 -3.53
CA LEU A 36 -2.06 -3.34 -2.92
C LEU A 36 -2.23 -4.78 -3.37
N ARG A 37 -1.13 -5.49 -3.57
CA ARG A 37 -1.12 -6.94 -3.76
C ARG A 37 -1.35 -7.64 -2.42
N ASP A 38 -1.81 -8.88 -2.49
CA ASP A 38 -2.10 -9.68 -1.31
C ASP A 38 -0.86 -9.90 -0.44
N GLU A 39 0.32 -10.02 -1.06
CA GLU A 39 1.58 -10.24 -0.37
C GLU A 39 2.23 -8.95 0.17
N GLU A 40 1.77 -7.77 -0.26
CA GLU A 40 2.32 -6.50 0.22
C GLU A 40 1.95 -6.28 1.69
N ILE A 41 2.99 -6.09 2.51
CA ILE A 41 2.84 -5.84 3.95
C ILE A 41 2.93 -4.33 4.17
N ILE A 42 1.91 -3.75 4.80
CA ILE A 42 1.95 -2.36 5.24
C ILE A 42 2.81 -2.31 6.50
N GLY A 43 3.84 -1.47 6.49
CA GLY A 43 4.72 -1.31 7.63
C GLY A 43 3.97 -0.86 8.87
N THR A 44 3.96 -1.72 9.88
CA THR A 44 3.51 -1.45 11.25
C THR A 44 4.72 -1.54 12.18
N PRO A 45 4.65 -1.06 13.44
CA PRO A 45 5.72 -1.32 14.41
C PRO A 45 6.06 -2.81 14.59
N THR A 46 5.11 -3.70 14.25
CA THR A 46 5.28 -5.15 14.25
C THR A 46 5.81 -5.72 12.93
N LEU A 47 6.11 -4.89 11.93
CA LEU A 47 6.53 -5.34 10.58
C LEU A 47 7.71 -6.31 10.66
N PHE A 48 8.75 -5.95 11.43
CA PHE A 48 9.93 -6.81 11.57
C PHE A 48 9.57 -8.18 12.17
N THR A 49 8.70 -8.21 13.19
CA THR A 49 8.20 -9.46 13.76
C THR A 49 7.44 -10.28 12.72
N GLN A 50 6.52 -9.67 11.97
CA GLN A 50 5.74 -10.35 10.93
C GLN A 50 6.63 -10.88 9.79
N MET A 51 7.68 -10.15 9.42
CA MET A 51 8.65 -10.60 8.41
C MET A 51 9.43 -11.84 8.90
N LEU A 52 9.84 -11.86 10.17
CA LEU A 52 10.53 -13.00 10.78
C LEU A 52 9.61 -14.23 10.85
N GLU A 53 8.37 -14.05 11.28
CA GLU A 53 7.37 -15.14 11.32
C GLU A 53 7.09 -15.72 9.93
N LYS A 54 6.93 -14.86 8.91
CA LYS A 54 6.76 -15.31 7.51
C LYS A 54 7.99 -16.07 6.98
N ALA A 55 9.18 -15.75 7.46
CA ALA A 55 10.41 -16.47 7.13
C ALA A 55 10.59 -17.78 7.95
N GLY A 56 9.65 -18.10 8.84
CA GLY A 56 9.64 -19.34 9.63
C GLY A 56 10.30 -19.23 11.01
N TYR A 57 10.69 -18.03 11.44
CA TYR A 57 11.25 -17.80 12.77
C TYR A 57 10.15 -17.66 13.83
N ARG A 58 10.40 -18.17 15.04
CA ARG A 58 9.56 -17.88 16.22
C ARG A 58 10.13 -16.69 16.98
N VAL A 59 9.37 -15.61 17.08
CA VAL A 59 9.78 -14.40 17.80
C VAL A 59 9.25 -14.46 19.22
N HIS A 60 10.14 -14.33 20.21
CA HIS A 60 9.75 -14.17 21.61
C HIS A 60 9.84 -12.69 21.98
N LEU A 61 8.72 -12.10 22.40
CA LEU A 61 8.75 -10.78 23.02
C LEU A 61 9.49 -10.87 24.36
N PRO A 62 10.33 -9.88 24.70
CA PRO A 62 10.99 -9.88 26.00
C PRO A 62 9.94 -9.84 27.11
N SER A 63 10.08 -10.74 28.08
CA SER A 63 9.31 -10.71 29.32
C SER A 63 9.62 -9.39 30.05
N SER A 64 8.58 -8.60 30.35
CA SER A 64 8.71 -7.37 31.15
C SER A 64 9.00 -7.67 32.62
#